data_AF-A0A937CZ61-F1
#
_entry.id   AF-A0A937CZ61-F1
#
_cell.length_a   1.000
_cell.length_b   1.000
_cell.length_c   1.000
_cell.angle_alpha   90.00
_cell.angle_beta   90.00
_cell.angle_gamma   90.00
#
_symmetry.space_group_name_H-M   'P 1'
#
loop_
_entity.id
_entity.type
_entity.pdbx_description
1 polymer ?
#
loop_
_entity_poly.entity_id
_entity_poly.type
_entity_poly.pdbx_seq_one_letter_code
_entity_poly.pdbx_strand_id
1 'polypeptide(L)'
;MARHADGCSRSTSARDQHSRRLQGQAGFTLVEVIVVLSIMGLIMALVGPRVLGYLTDSKEKMARIQVETLSNATELFFIDNGRYPLEPEGLQALLAAPASLPTWRGPYLKGTAVPADPWGRPYRYSSKDRGRSYIISMEGASDKDEGSAPKRLSSARPQGGGREGSY
;
A
#
# COMPACT_ATOMS: atom_id res chain seq x y z
N MET A 1 25.67 80.88 -74.61
CA MET A 1 25.81 79.68 -73.75
C MET A 1 24.41 79.12 -73.55
N ALA A 2 23.95 78.23 -74.42
CA ALA A 2 24.14 76.77 -74.41
C ALA A 2 23.01 76.05 -73.66
N ARG A 3 22.27 75.24 -74.42
CA ARG A 3 21.14 74.37 -74.04
C ARG A 3 21.62 73.17 -73.21
N HIS A 4 20.74 72.61 -72.38
CA HIS A 4 20.62 71.18 -72.02
C HIS A 4 19.30 71.07 -71.23
N ALA A 5 18.20 70.47 -71.71
CA ALA A 5 17.96 69.09 -72.14
C ALA A 5 18.13 68.04 -71.03
N ASP A 6 17.17 67.11 -71.03
CA ASP A 6 17.11 65.81 -70.33
C ASP A 6 16.46 65.84 -68.93
N GLY A 7 15.39 65.11 -68.62
CA GLY A 7 14.73 64.00 -69.31
C GLY A 7 14.64 62.80 -68.37
N CYS A 8 13.42 62.27 -68.16
CA CYS A 8 13.12 60.94 -67.60
C CYS A 8 13.60 60.69 -66.14
N SER A 9 13.08 59.76 -65.33
CA SER A 9 12.37 58.53 -65.62
C SER A 9 11.52 58.10 -64.42
N ARG A 10 10.51 57.29 -64.74
CA ARG A 10 9.58 56.58 -63.87
C ARG A 10 10.31 55.75 -62.80
N SER A 11 9.67 55.55 -61.65
CA SER A 11 9.39 54.19 -61.18
C SER A 11 8.39 54.21 -60.02
N THR A 12 7.24 53.65 -60.30
CA THR A 12 6.31 53.06 -59.34
C THR A 12 7.04 52.06 -58.45
N SER A 13 7.09 52.27 -57.13
CA SER A 13 7.44 51.19 -56.21
C SER A 13 6.20 50.78 -55.44
N ALA A 14 5.86 49.52 -55.66
CA ALA A 14 4.63 48.86 -55.28
C ALA A 14 4.46 48.78 -53.76
N ARG A 15 3.20 48.80 -53.34
CA ARG A 15 2.76 48.44 -51.99
C ARG A 15 3.15 47.00 -51.72
N ASP A 16 4.10 46.79 -50.82
CA ASP A 16 4.47 45.47 -50.34
C ASP A 16 3.44 45.00 -49.30
N GLN A 17 2.38 44.35 -49.78
CA GLN A 17 1.37 43.72 -48.94
C GLN A 17 1.93 42.41 -48.39
N HIS A 18 2.53 42.49 -47.21
CA HIS A 18 2.94 41.33 -46.43
C HIS A 18 1.70 40.51 -46.05
N SER A 19 1.36 39.55 -46.90
CA SER A 19 0.34 38.54 -46.69
C SER A 19 0.72 37.71 -45.47
N ARG A 20 0.22 38.08 -44.29
CA ARG A 20 0.21 37.21 -43.11
C ARG A 20 -0.67 36.01 -43.44
N ARG A 21 -0.06 34.91 -43.89
CA ARG A 21 -0.74 33.61 -43.96
C ARG A 21 -1.12 33.24 -42.52
N LEU A 22 -2.40 33.42 -42.19
CA LEU A 22 -3.00 32.85 -40.99
C LEU A 22 -2.81 31.34 -41.11
N GLN A 23 -1.87 30.81 -40.33
CA GLN A 23 -1.75 29.37 -40.12
C GLN A 23 -3.07 28.90 -39.54
N GLY A 24 -3.84 28.15 -40.34
CA GLY A 24 -5.12 27.61 -39.93
C GLY A 24 -4.93 26.73 -38.71
N GLN A 25 -5.57 27.13 -37.60
CA GLN A 25 -5.76 26.23 -36.47
C GLN A 25 -6.69 25.11 -36.93
N ALA A 26 -6.11 23.96 -37.25
CA ALA A 26 -6.88 22.74 -37.47
C ALA A 26 -7.47 22.33 -36.10
N GLY A 27 -8.79 22.45 -35.97
CA GLY A 27 -9.51 21.97 -34.80
C GLY A 27 -9.60 20.44 -34.79
N PHE A 28 -9.52 19.85 -33.62
CA PHE A 28 -9.73 18.41 -33.42
C PHE A 28 -11.14 18.01 -33.87
N THR A 29 -11.24 16.87 -34.56
CA THR A 29 -12.55 16.32 -34.96
C THR A 29 -13.17 15.54 -33.80
N LEU A 30 -14.51 15.49 -33.72
CA LEU A 30 -15.21 14.67 -32.71
C LEU A 30 -14.84 13.18 -32.81
N VAL A 31 -14.63 12.68 -34.03
CA VAL A 31 -14.28 11.29 -34.30
C VAL A 31 -12.94 10.92 -33.66
N GLU A 32 -11.96 11.82 -33.71
CA GLU A 32 -10.63 11.62 -33.15
C GLU A 32 -10.69 11.42 -31.63
N VAL A 33 -11.51 12.20 -30.92
CA VAL A 33 -11.71 12.04 -29.47
C VAL A 33 -12.45 10.73 -29.15
N ILE A 34 -13.45 10.35 -29.94
CA ILE A 34 -14.22 9.12 -29.72
C ILE A 34 -13.34 7.88 -29.89
N VAL A 35 -12.48 7.83 -30.91
CA VAL A 35 -11.56 6.71 -31.14
C VAL A 35 -10.54 6.60 -30.00
N VAL A 36 -10.04 7.72 -29.48
CA VAL A 36 -9.11 7.71 -28.34
C VAL A 36 -9.81 7.19 -27.08
N LEU A 37 -11.01 7.69 -26.76
CA LEU A 37 -11.76 7.25 -25.58
C LEU A 37 -12.17 5.77 -25.68
N SER A 38 -12.46 5.26 -26.87
CA SER A 38 -12.81 3.84 -27.06
C SER A 38 -11.62 2.92 -26.81
N ILE A 39 -10.42 3.27 -27.31
CA ILE A 39 -9.19 2.50 -27.04
C ILE A 39 -8.82 2.61 -25.55
N MET A 40 -8.93 3.80 -24.94
CA MET A 40 -8.72 3.96 -23.50
C MET A 40 -9.68 3.10 -22.68
N GLY A 41 -10.97 3.09 -23.03
CA GLY A 41 -11.99 2.25 -22.38
C GLY A 41 -11.68 0.75 -22.51
N LEU A 42 -11.27 0.31 -23.70
CA LEU A 42 -10.89 -1.08 -23.96
C LEU A 42 -9.71 -1.52 -23.09
N ILE A 43 -8.68 -0.68 -22.98
CA ILE A 43 -7.51 -0.97 -22.13
C ILE A 43 -7.92 -0.99 -20.65
N MET A 44 -8.70 0.00 -20.20
CA MET A 44 -9.15 0.09 -18.80
C MET A 44 -9.97 -1.13 -18.37
N ALA A 45 -10.81 -1.68 -19.26
CA ALA A 45 -11.57 -2.89 -18.99
C ALA A 45 -10.68 -4.11 -18.66
N LEU A 46 -9.50 -4.20 -19.27
CA LEU A 46 -8.57 -5.32 -19.07
C LEU A 46 -7.60 -5.09 -17.89
N VAL A 47 -7.20 -3.85 -17.65
CA VAL A 47 -6.19 -3.51 -16.65
C VAL A 47 -6.82 -3.25 -15.27
N GLY A 48 -8.01 -2.66 -15.22
CA GLY A 48 -8.68 -2.28 -13.97
C GLY A 48 -8.78 -3.42 -12.94
N PRO A 49 -9.34 -4.59 -13.29
CA PRO A 49 -9.45 -5.72 -12.35
C PRO A 49 -8.09 -6.24 -11.86
N ARG A 50 -7.06 -6.24 -12.72
CA ARG A 50 -5.73 -6.75 -12.37
C ARG A 50 -5.01 -5.86 -11.35
N VAL A 51 -5.15 -4.55 -11.46
CA VAL A 51 -4.57 -3.60 -10.51
C VAL A 51 -5.22 -3.75 -9.13
N LEU A 52 -6.54 -3.90 -9.09
CA LEU A 52 -7.27 -4.13 -7.83
C LEU A 52 -6.86 -5.46 -7.16
N GLY A 53 -6.77 -6.55 -7.93
CA GLY A 53 -6.31 -7.84 -7.41
C GLY A 53 -4.89 -7.78 -6.84
N TYR A 54 -3.96 -7.14 -7.56
CA TYR A 54 -2.58 -6.98 -7.09
C TYR A 54 -2.47 -6.22 -5.76
N LEU A 55 -3.29 -5.19 -5.57
CA LEU A 55 -3.33 -4.43 -4.31
C LEU A 55 -3.87 -5.28 -3.15
N THR A 56 -4.90 -6.10 -3.38
CA THR A 56 -5.48 -6.97 -2.35
C THR A 56 -4.49 -8.07 -1.93
N ASP A 57 -3.89 -8.78 -2.89
CA ASP A 57 -2.92 -9.86 -2.61
C ASP A 57 -1.70 -9.33 -1.83
N SER A 58 -1.25 -8.13 -2.18
CA SER A 58 -0.13 -7.47 -1.51
C SER A 58 -0.46 -7.13 -0.05
N LYS A 59 -1.68 -6.67 0.22
CA LYS A 59 -2.14 -6.37 1.58
C LYS A 59 -2.21 -7.64 2.44
N GLU A 60 -2.80 -8.72 1.94
CA GLU A 60 -2.86 -9.97 2.69
C GLU A 60 -1.46 -10.51 3.03
N LYS A 61 -0.55 -10.47 2.06
CA LYS A 61 0.84 -10.89 2.27
C LYS A 61 1.54 -10.02 3.32
N MET A 62 1.39 -8.71 3.25
CA MET A 62 1.94 -7.79 4.26
C MET A 62 1.37 -8.09 5.65
N ALA A 63 0.06 -8.33 5.75
CA ALA A 63 -0.59 -8.60 7.01
C ALA A 63 -0.06 -9.90 7.65
N ARG A 64 0.16 -10.94 6.84
CA ARG A 64 0.79 -12.20 7.28
C ARG A 64 2.21 -11.99 7.80
N ILE A 65 3.03 -11.24 7.08
CA ILE A 65 4.41 -10.92 7.49
C ILE A 65 4.43 -10.15 8.81
N GLN A 66 3.49 -9.21 9.00
CA GLN A 66 3.37 -8.46 10.24
C GLN A 66 2.96 -9.36 11.42
N VAL A 67 2.00 -10.26 11.25
CA VAL A 67 1.63 -11.23 12.32
C VAL A 67 2.81 -12.14 12.67
N GLU A 68 3.56 -12.60 11.68
CA GLU A 68 4.77 -13.40 11.90
C GLU A 68 5.83 -12.61 12.67
N THR A 69 6.04 -11.34 12.32
CA THR A 69 6.96 -10.46 13.05
C THR A 69 6.54 -10.26 14.50
N LEU A 70 5.25 -10.02 14.76
CA LEU A 70 4.71 -9.88 16.11
C LEU A 70 4.78 -11.20 16.89
N SER A 71 4.55 -12.34 16.23
CA SER A 71 4.67 -13.67 16.83
C SER A 71 6.11 -13.96 17.26
N ASN A 72 7.08 -13.70 16.37
CA ASN A 72 8.50 -13.88 16.67
C ASN A 72 8.97 -13.00 17.82
N ALA A 73 8.53 -11.73 17.87
CA ALA A 73 8.82 -10.84 19.00
C ALA A 73 8.20 -11.35 20.32
N THR A 74 6.99 -11.90 20.25
CA THR A 74 6.29 -12.50 21.40
C THR A 74 7.00 -13.77 21.89
N GLU A 75 7.56 -14.58 20.99
CA GLU A 75 8.39 -15.73 21.32
C GLU A 75 9.71 -15.32 21.98
N LEU A 76 10.37 -14.28 21.46
CA LEU A 76 11.59 -13.75 22.07
C LEU A 76 11.33 -13.21 23.49
N PHE A 77 10.20 -12.53 23.68
CA PHE A 77 9.74 -12.12 25.00
C PHE A 77 9.58 -13.33 25.95
N PHE A 78 9.00 -14.43 25.47
CA PHE A 78 8.87 -15.67 26.26
C PHE A 78 10.23 -16.28 26.62
N ILE A 79 11.19 -16.29 25.71
CA ILE A 79 12.54 -16.81 25.95
C ILE A 79 13.22 -16.06 27.11
N ASP A 80 13.09 -14.74 27.15
CA ASP A 80 13.72 -13.92 28.19
C ASP A 80 12.97 -13.95 29.53
N ASN A 81 11.64 -14.00 29.50
CA ASN A 81 10.80 -13.75 30.66
C ASN A 81 10.04 -14.99 31.16
N GLY A 82 10.10 -16.11 30.44
CA GLY A 82 9.44 -17.36 30.78
C GLY A 82 7.91 -17.36 30.63
N ARG A 83 7.32 -16.27 30.13
CA ARG A 83 5.89 -16.13 29.85
C ARG A 83 5.66 -15.19 28.67
N TYR A 84 4.52 -15.31 28.02
CA TYR A 84 4.05 -14.30 27.08
C TYR A 84 3.54 -13.04 27.81
N PRO A 85 3.39 -11.91 27.10
CA PRO A 85 2.72 -10.74 27.66
C PRO A 85 1.34 -11.10 28.23
N LEU A 86 0.95 -10.43 29.32
CA LEU A 86 -0.40 -10.60 29.88
C LEU A 86 -1.39 -9.71 29.12
N GLU A 87 -2.68 -10.03 29.21
CA GLU A 87 -3.75 -9.22 28.61
C GLU A 87 -3.63 -7.71 28.88
N PRO A 88 -3.41 -7.23 30.13
CA PRO A 88 -3.24 -5.80 30.39
C PRO A 88 -1.94 -5.19 29.85
N GLU A 89 -0.92 -6.02 29.59
CA GLU A 89 0.36 -5.56 29.03
C GLU A 89 0.29 -5.48 27.49
N GLY A 90 -0.41 -6.45 26.88
CA GLY A 90 -0.65 -6.53 25.44
C GLY A 90 0.62 -6.54 24.59
N LEU A 91 0.47 -6.15 23.31
CA LEU A 91 1.62 -6.01 22.40
C LEU A 91 2.56 -4.85 22.79
N GLN A 92 2.13 -3.94 23.67
CA GLN A 92 2.97 -2.83 24.14
C GLN A 92 4.13 -3.32 25.00
N ALA A 93 3.99 -4.47 25.65
CA ALA A 93 5.09 -5.15 26.36
C ALA A 93 6.28 -5.49 25.45
N LEU A 94 6.06 -5.57 24.14
CA LEU A 94 7.10 -5.83 23.15
C LEU A 94 7.95 -4.58 22.84
N LEU A 95 7.44 -3.39 23.15
CA LEU A 95 8.14 -2.12 22.91
C LEU A 95 8.72 -1.52 24.18
N ALA A 96 7.99 -1.60 25.29
CA ALA A 96 8.38 -1.01 26.56
C ALA A 96 8.27 -2.02 27.69
N ALA A 97 9.18 -1.90 28.66
CA ALA A 97 9.17 -2.72 29.85
C ALA A 97 7.86 -2.54 30.65
N PRO A 98 7.08 -3.60 30.89
CA PRO A 98 5.93 -3.51 31.77
C PRO A 98 6.40 -3.41 33.23
N ALA A 99 5.69 -2.63 34.06
CA ALA A 99 6.06 -2.39 35.46
C ALA A 99 6.13 -3.68 36.31
N SER A 100 5.41 -4.71 35.89
CA SER A 100 5.35 -6.05 36.50
C SER A 100 6.57 -6.93 36.22
N LEU A 101 7.49 -6.51 35.34
CA LEU A 101 8.51 -7.41 34.79
C LEU A 101 9.93 -6.79 34.79
N PRO A 102 10.68 -6.94 35.90
CA PRO A 102 12.05 -6.45 36.01
C PRO A 102 13.06 -7.16 35.10
N THR A 103 12.73 -8.37 34.61
CA THR A 103 13.59 -9.20 33.77
C THR A 103 13.55 -8.83 32.28
N TRP A 104 12.80 -7.79 31.92
CA TRP A 104 12.61 -7.39 30.53
C TRP A 104 13.93 -6.95 29.87
N ARG A 105 14.21 -7.46 28.67
CA ARG A 105 15.44 -7.20 27.90
C ARG A 105 15.19 -6.62 26.51
N GLY A 106 13.97 -6.13 26.27
CA GLY A 106 13.57 -5.58 24.98
C GLY A 106 14.26 -4.24 24.65
N PRO A 107 13.81 -3.54 23.60
CA PRO A 107 12.58 -3.80 22.83
C PRO A 107 12.67 -5.02 21.91
N TYR A 108 11.56 -5.76 21.81
CA TYR A 108 11.40 -6.95 20.98
C TYR A 108 10.86 -6.64 19.58
N LEU A 109 10.34 -5.43 19.37
CA LEU A 109 9.93 -4.91 18.07
C LEU A 109 10.81 -3.74 17.64
N LYS A 110 11.03 -3.63 16.32
CA LYS A 110 11.68 -2.46 15.73
C LYS A 110 10.64 -1.35 15.55
N GLY A 111 10.99 -0.13 15.94
CA GLY A 111 10.15 1.06 15.82
C GLY A 111 9.68 1.59 17.18
N THR A 112 8.76 2.55 17.14
CA THR A 112 8.24 3.26 18.33
C THR A 112 6.78 2.89 18.67
N ALA A 113 6.13 2.12 17.81
CA ALA A 113 4.73 1.73 17.94
C ALA A 113 4.50 0.35 17.33
N VAL A 114 3.45 -0.34 17.80
CA VAL A 114 2.99 -1.58 17.20
C VAL A 114 2.40 -1.22 15.83
N PRO A 115 2.85 -1.84 14.73
CA PRO A 115 2.32 -1.54 13.41
C PRO A 115 0.84 -1.90 13.33
N ALA A 116 0.06 -1.06 12.64
CA ALA A 116 -1.30 -1.41 12.23
C ALA A 116 -1.27 -2.31 11.00
N ASP A 117 -2.33 -3.09 10.81
CA ASP A 117 -2.49 -3.93 9.65
C ASP A 117 -2.59 -3.11 8.33
N PRO A 118 -2.53 -3.74 7.15
CA PRO A 118 -2.59 -3.04 5.85
C PRO A 118 -3.91 -2.33 5.54
N TRP A 119 -4.93 -2.48 6.40
CA TRP A 119 -6.19 -1.75 6.35
C TRP A 119 -6.27 -0.66 7.44
N GLY A 120 -5.19 -0.42 8.18
CA GLY A 120 -5.08 0.61 9.22
C GLY A 120 -5.71 0.21 10.55
N ARG A 121 -6.03 -1.07 10.77
CA ARG A 121 -6.64 -1.56 12.01
C ARG A 121 -5.57 -2.08 12.97
N PRO A 122 -5.73 -1.92 14.28
CA PRO A 122 -4.81 -2.49 15.25
C PRO A 122 -4.93 -4.02 15.32
N TYR A 123 -3.82 -4.70 15.57
CA TYR A 123 -3.84 -6.13 15.89
C TYR A 123 -4.46 -6.37 17.26
N ARG A 124 -5.31 -7.39 17.35
CA ARG A 124 -5.89 -7.87 18.60
C ARG A 124 -4.99 -8.95 19.18
N TYR A 125 -4.58 -8.74 20.43
CA TYR A 125 -3.82 -9.69 21.21
C TYR A 125 -4.71 -10.27 22.31
N SER A 126 -4.61 -11.58 22.52
CA SER A 126 -5.24 -12.25 23.66
C SER A 126 -4.30 -13.29 24.24
N SER A 127 -4.16 -13.29 25.56
CA SER A 127 -3.31 -14.16 26.35
C SER A 127 -4.15 -14.96 27.33
N LYS A 128 -3.94 -16.28 27.37
CA LYS A 128 -4.63 -17.20 28.29
C LYS A 128 -3.64 -17.89 29.21
N ASP A 129 -4.19 -18.54 30.24
CA ASP A 129 -3.43 -19.37 31.17
C ASP A 129 -2.26 -18.63 31.84
N ARG A 130 -2.47 -17.35 32.17
CA ARG A 130 -1.46 -16.43 32.73
C ARG A 130 -0.21 -16.28 31.87
N GLY A 131 -0.37 -16.18 30.54
CA GLY A 131 0.74 -15.99 29.61
C GLY A 131 1.41 -17.29 29.18
N ARG A 132 0.71 -18.44 29.25
CA ARG A 132 1.21 -19.70 28.67
C ARG A 132 0.78 -19.93 27.23
N SER A 133 -0.31 -19.29 26.79
CA SER A 133 -0.76 -19.33 25.40
C SER A 133 -1.22 -17.94 24.97
N TYR A 134 -1.03 -17.63 23.68
CA TYR A 134 -1.42 -16.35 23.11
C TYR A 134 -2.03 -16.52 21.72
N ILE A 135 -2.79 -15.52 21.31
CA ILE A 135 -3.39 -15.39 19.98
C ILE A 135 -3.17 -13.95 19.52
N ILE A 136 -2.67 -13.79 18.29
CA ILE A 136 -2.63 -12.52 17.57
C ILE A 136 -3.59 -12.65 16.38
N SER A 137 -4.55 -11.74 16.26
CA SER A 137 -5.54 -11.74 15.20
C SER A 137 -5.75 -10.34 14.62
N MET A 138 -6.06 -10.28 13.32
CA MET A 138 -6.51 -9.06 12.66
C MET A 138 -8.02 -8.86 12.90
N GLU A 139 -8.46 -7.61 13.10
CA GLU A 139 -9.88 -7.29 13.25
C GLU A 139 -10.55 -7.27 11.84
N GLY A 140 -11.46 -8.20 11.57
CA GLY A 140 -12.37 -8.13 10.42
C GLY A 140 -11.81 -8.56 9.06
N ALA A 141 -11.08 -9.67 8.99
CA ALA A 141 -10.80 -10.37 7.73
C ALA A 141 -12.01 -11.20 7.21
N SER A 142 -13.24 -10.83 7.55
CA SER A 142 -14.46 -11.39 6.95
C SER A 142 -15.51 -10.30 6.80
N ASP A 143 -15.90 -10.03 5.54
CA ASP A 143 -17.31 -9.94 5.11
C ASP A 143 -17.49 -9.56 3.62
N LYS A 144 -16.67 -10.08 2.69
CA LYS A 144 -16.99 -10.01 1.23
C LYS A 144 -16.64 -11.23 0.37
N ASP A 145 -16.26 -12.36 0.95
CA ASP A 145 -16.15 -13.62 0.20
C ASP A 145 -16.82 -14.76 0.98
N GLU A 146 -18.13 -14.89 0.81
CA GLU A 146 -18.87 -16.14 1.08
C GLU A 146 -18.30 -17.24 0.18
N GLY A 147 -17.27 -17.93 0.66
CA GLY A 147 -16.64 -19.04 -0.06
C GLY A 147 -15.32 -19.54 0.51
N SER A 148 -14.65 -18.77 1.38
CA SER A 148 -13.47 -19.27 2.10
C SER A 148 -13.66 -19.08 3.59
N ALA A 149 -13.76 -20.20 4.31
CA ALA A 149 -13.83 -20.24 5.77
C ALA A 149 -12.81 -19.26 6.39
N PRO A 150 -13.15 -18.53 7.47
CA PRO A 150 -12.24 -17.59 8.09
C PRO A 150 -10.97 -18.33 8.48
N LYS A 151 -9.89 -18.09 7.74
CA LYS A 151 -8.58 -18.63 8.04
C LYS A 151 -8.09 -17.85 9.25
N ARG A 152 -8.58 -18.24 10.43
CA ARG A 152 -8.03 -17.86 11.73
C ARG A 152 -6.55 -18.19 11.63
N LEU A 153 -5.71 -17.19 11.37
CA LEU A 153 -4.27 -17.32 11.38
C LEU A 153 -3.84 -17.37 12.85
N SER A 154 -4.29 -18.44 13.51
CA SER A 154 -4.01 -18.75 14.89
C SER A 154 -2.62 -19.38 14.90
N SER A 155 -1.58 -18.59 15.17
CA SER A 155 -0.24 -19.11 15.48
C SER A 155 -0.18 -19.84 16.83
N ALA A 156 -1.33 -20.04 17.50
CA ALA A 156 -1.44 -20.83 18.72
C ALA A 156 -0.79 -22.21 18.53
N ARG A 157 0.36 -22.39 19.17
CA ARG A 157 1.00 -23.70 19.32
C ARG A 157 0.17 -24.53 20.29
N PRO A 158 -0.43 -25.66 19.88
CA PRO A 158 -0.97 -26.62 20.82
C PRO A 158 0.21 -27.30 21.52
N GLN A 159 0.25 -27.22 22.85
CA GLN A 159 1.16 -28.04 23.64
C GLN A 159 0.72 -29.51 23.46
N GLY A 160 1.59 -30.31 22.85
CA GLY A 160 1.37 -31.74 22.68
C GLY A 160 1.16 -32.42 24.03
N GLY A 161 0.08 -33.19 24.13
CA GLY A 161 -0.18 -34.07 25.26
C GLY A 161 0.92 -35.13 25.34
N GLY A 162 1.68 -35.08 26.42
CA GLY A 162 2.63 -36.11 26.79
C GLY A 162 2.33 -36.62 28.19
N ARG A 163 2.49 -37.94 28.35
CA ARG A 163 2.40 -38.80 29.55
C ARG A 163 0.99 -39.38 29.75
N GLU A 164 0.79 -40.70 29.89
CA GLU A 164 1.65 -41.73 30.51
C GLU A 164 1.60 -43.06 29.74
N GLY A 165 2.77 -43.68 29.58
CA GLY A 165 2.86 -45.11 29.36
C GLY A 165 2.62 -45.81 30.70
N SER A 166 1.57 -46.62 30.76
CA SER A 166 1.37 -47.60 31.82
C SER A 166 2.27 -48.81 31.56
N TYR A 167 3.17 -49.07 32.51
CA TYR A 167 3.63 -50.43 32.80
C TYR A 167 2.51 -51.20 33.51
#